data_AF-A0AAW7CUM1-F1
#
_entry.id   AF-A0AAW7CUM1-F1
#
_cell.length_a   1.000
_cell.length_b   1.000
_cell.length_c   1.000
_cell.angle_alpha   90.00
_cell.angle_beta   90.00
_cell.angle_gamma   90.00
#
_symmetry.space_group_name_H-M   'P 1'
#
loop_
_entity.id
_entity.type
_entity.pdbx_description
1 polymer ?
#
loop_
_entity_poly.entity_id
_entity_poly.type
_entity_poly.pdbx_seq_one_letter_code
_entity_poly.pdbx_strand_id
1 'polypeptide(L)'
;MKKLSYSYVKDLQRYPTKAIQFGEGSFLRAFVDWQIQQMNKRGLFQGGVTIVQSLPRGRVGQLAGQDFLFTVMLEGMQNGKAVQSHEIISSVNNGINPYEDYDAYLQLAHDDNIRFIFSNTTEAGIVYREGDASALKSKFINF
;
A
#
# COMPACT_ATOMS: atom_id res chain seq x y z
N MET A 1 7.05 22.24 8.63
CA MET A 1 7.71 21.21 7.78
C MET A 1 7.17 21.36 6.36
N LYS A 2 8.03 21.29 5.33
CA LYS A 2 7.60 21.45 3.92
C LYS A 2 6.92 20.15 3.47
N LYS A 3 5.76 20.24 2.81
CA LYS A 3 5.09 19.07 2.23
C LYS A 3 5.91 18.51 1.07
N LEU A 4 6.03 17.19 0.99
CA LEU A 4 6.66 16.53 -0.15
C LEU A 4 5.78 16.70 -1.40
N SER A 5 6.42 16.80 -2.56
CA SER A 5 5.75 16.74 -3.85
C SER A 5 6.76 16.35 -4.94
N TYR A 6 6.27 15.81 -6.05
CA TYR A 6 7.12 15.49 -7.21
C TYR A 6 7.75 16.74 -7.85
N SER A 7 7.19 17.94 -7.60
CA SER A 7 7.82 19.19 -8.04
C SER A 7 9.12 19.52 -7.29
N TYR A 8 9.29 18.97 -6.09
CA TYR A 8 10.47 19.23 -5.24
C TYR A 8 11.42 18.04 -5.16
N VAL A 9 10.91 16.81 -5.25
CA VAL A 9 11.73 15.59 -5.20
C VAL A 9 11.96 15.11 -6.63
N LYS A 10 13.15 15.37 -7.15
CA LYS A 10 13.55 14.98 -8.51
C LYS A 10 13.86 13.48 -8.57
N ASP A 11 13.82 12.94 -9.79
CA ASP A 11 14.29 11.58 -10.12
C ASP A 11 13.54 10.42 -9.43
N LEU A 12 12.29 10.66 -9.02
CA LEU A 12 11.40 9.59 -8.56
C LEU A 12 10.75 8.89 -9.74
N GLN A 13 11.04 7.61 -9.90
CA GLN A 13 10.43 6.79 -10.94
C GLN A 13 9.03 6.33 -10.53
N ARG A 14 8.06 6.52 -11.41
CA ARG A 14 6.70 5.98 -11.26
C ARG A 14 6.56 4.66 -12.00
N TYR A 15 5.77 3.77 -11.43
CA TYR A 15 5.45 2.46 -11.97
C TYR A 15 3.93 2.29 -12.09
N PRO A 16 3.43 1.47 -13.04
CA PRO A 16 2.00 1.16 -13.09
C PRO A 16 1.56 0.48 -11.79
N THR A 17 0.31 0.67 -11.39
CA THR A 17 -0.23 -0.03 -10.22
C THR A 17 -0.24 -1.53 -10.49
N LYS A 18 0.34 -2.30 -9.57
CA LYS A 18 0.33 -3.78 -9.58
C LYS A 18 -0.06 -4.36 -8.22
N ALA A 19 -0.25 -3.52 -7.21
CA ALA A 19 -0.63 -3.92 -5.88
C ALA A 19 -1.76 -3.04 -5.33
N ILE A 20 -2.72 -3.67 -4.68
CA ILE A 20 -3.76 -2.99 -3.89
C ILE A 20 -3.40 -3.15 -2.42
N GLN A 21 -3.49 -2.08 -1.64
CA GLN A 21 -3.25 -2.10 -0.20
C GLN A 21 -4.48 -1.61 0.55
N PHE A 22 -5.10 -2.49 1.33
CA PHE A 22 -6.18 -2.12 2.25
C PHE A 22 -5.59 -1.59 3.55
N GLY A 23 -5.76 -0.29 3.77
CA GLY A 23 -5.29 0.44 4.94
C GLY A 23 -4.06 1.30 4.68
N GLU A 24 -3.98 2.39 5.45
CA GLU A 24 -2.98 3.45 5.32
C GLU A 24 -2.13 3.62 6.59
N GLY A 25 -2.11 2.59 7.43
CA GLY A 25 -1.39 2.55 8.69
C GLY A 25 0.12 2.67 8.54
N SER A 26 0.79 3.08 9.62
CA SER A 26 2.25 3.23 9.62
C SER A 26 2.98 1.90 9.39
N PHE A 27 2.44 0.77 9.82
CA PHE A 27 3.05 -0.55 9.58
C PHE A 27 3.12 -0.86 8.08
N LEU A 28 2.00 -0.75 7.35
CA LEU A 28 1.96 -1.01 5.91
C LEU A 28 2.93 -0.09 5.16
N ARG A 29 2.96 1.20 5.52
CA ARG A 29 3.88 2.19 4.94
C ARG A 29 5.36 1.92 5.22
N ALA A 30 5.70 1.56 6.45
CA ALA A 30 7.09 1.31 6.84
C ALA A 30 7.59 -0.09 6.48
N PHE A 31 6.70 -1.04 6.20
CA PHE A 31 7.04 -2.43 5.93
C PHE A 31 6.73 -2.87 4.50
N VAL A 32 5.47 -2.83 4.07
CA VAL A 32 5.05 -3.29 2.74
C VAL A 32 5.51 -2.31 1.66
N ASP A 33 5.14 -1.03 1.79
CA ASP A 33 5.47 -0.01 0.79
C ASP A 33 6.99 0.19 0.68
N TRP A 34 7.72 0.09 1.81
CA TRP A 34 9.18 0.13 1.84
C TRP A 34 9.80 -1.08 1.13
N GLN A 35 9.30 -2.30 1.34
CA GLN A 35 9.81 -3.48 0.62
C GLN A 35 9.58 -3.37 -0.89
N ILE A 36 8.41 -2.91 -1.31
CA ILE A 36 8.10 -2.65 -2.73
C ILE A 36 9.07 -1.61 -3.30
N GLN A 37 9.35 -0.53 -2.55
CA GLN A 37 10.36 0.47 -2.92
C GLN A 37 11.75 -0.16 -3.11
N GLN A 38 12.20 -1.02 -2.19
CA GLN A 38 13.49 -1.72 -2.32
C GLN A 38 13.52 -2.68 -3.51
N MET A 39 12.43 -3.39 -3.79
CA MET A 39 12.33 -4.27 -4.97
C MET A 39 12.38 -3.47 -6.28
N ASN A 40 11.71 -2.32 -6.34
CA ASN A 40 11.74 -1.42 -7.48
C ASN A 40 13.14 -0.85 -7.73
N LYS A 41 13.88 -0.47 -6.67
CA LYS A 41 15.29 -0.05 -6.77
C LYS A 41 16.21 -1.12 -7.35
N ARG A 42 15.87 -2.40 -7.15
CA ARG A 42 16.59 -3.56 -7.71
C ARG A 42 16.06 -4.01 -9.07
N GLY A 43 15.05 -3.32 -9.62
CA GLY A 43 14.42 -3.68 -10.89
C GLY A 43 13.58 -4.96 -10.86
N LEU A 44 13.18 -5.45 -9.68
CA LEU A 44 12.55 -6.77 -9.52
C LEU A 44 11.03 -6.78 -9.61
N PHE A 45 10.36 -5.66 -9.32
CA PHE A 45 8.88 -5.58 -9.30
C PHE A 45 8.32 -4.63 -10.36
N GLN A 46 8.91 -3.43 -10.47
CA GLN A 46 8.50 -2.38 -11.39
C GLN A 46 6.98 -2.14 -11.33
N GLY A 47 6.47 -1.97 -10.10
CA GLY A 47 5.05 -1.82 -9.82
C GLY A 47 4.82 -0.87 -8.64
N GLY A 48 3.70 -0.15 -8.68
CA GLY A 48 3.26 0.75 -7.62
C GLY A 48 2.03 0.22 -6.88
N VAL A 49 1.69 0.91 -5.80
CA VAL A 49 0.61 0.57 -4.87
C VAL A 49 -0.51 1.59 -4.97
N THR A 50 -1.76 1.11 -5.06
CA THR A 50 -2.96 1.90 -4.82
C THR A 50 -3.51 1.55 -3.44
N ILE A 51 -3.62 2.55 -2.56
CA ILE A 51 -4.16 2.37 -1.21
C ILE A 51 -5.70 2.47 -1.26
N VAL A 52 -6.40 1.55 -0.62
CA VAL A 52 -7.84 1.64 -0.35
C VAL A 52 -8.02 1.95 1.13
N GLN A 53 -8.71 3.05 1.43
CA GLN A 53 -8.96 3.48 2.81
C GLN A 53 -9.94 2.53 3.52
N SER A 54 -9.54 2.02 4.69
CA SER A 54 -10.35 1.01 5.40
C SER A 54 -11.42 1.60 6.34
N LEU A 55 -11.36 2.90 6.65
CA LEU A 55 -12.28 3.58 7.57
C LEU A 55 -12.85 4.85 6.94
N PRO A 56 -14.07 5.30 7.30
CA PRO A 56 -14.63 6.56 6.78
C PRO A 56 -13.75 7.78 7.07
N ARG A 57 -13.07 7.78 8.22
CA ARG A 57 -12.08 8.78 8.61
C ARG A 57 -10.67 8.18 8.54
N GLY A 58 -10.07 8.22 7.37
CA GLY A 58 -8.69 7.76 7.17
C GLY A 58 -7.74 8.88 6.74
N ARG A 59 -6.60 8.49 6.17
CA ARG A 59 -5.48 9.40 5.83
C ARG A 59 -5.24 9.57 4.33
N VAL A 60 -6.08 9.01 3.45
CA VAL A 60 -5.85 9.11 2.00
C VAL A 60 -5.77 10.57 1.55
N GLY A 61 -6.64 11.45 2.04
CA GLY A 61 -6.57 12.89 1.75
C GLY A 61 -5.29 13.57 2.25
N GLN A 62 -4.76 13.15 3.41
CA GLN A 62 -3.49 13.68 3.93
C GLN A 62 -2.30 13.26 3.06
N LEU A 63 -2.28 11.99 2.64
CA LEU A 63 -1.26 11.44 1.74
C LEU A 63 -1.35 12.08 0.35
N ALA A 64 -2.56 12.27 -0.18
CA ALA A 64 -2.79 12.97 -1.45
C ALA A 64 -2.22 14.40 -1.42
N GLY A 65 -2.34 15.10 -0.29
CA GLY A 65 -1.74 16.42 -0.10
C GLY A 65 -0.21 16.45 -0.14
N GLN A 66 0.46 15.30 -0.24
CA GLN A 66 1.91 15.17 -0.46
C GLN A 66 2.26 14.31 -1.68
N ASP A 67 1.36 14.21 -2.65
CA ASP A 67 1.49 13.31 -3.82
C ASP A 67 1.74 11.85 -3.45
N PHE A 68 1.22 11.41 -2.30
CA PHE A 68 1.44 10.09 -1.70
C PHE A 68 2.90 9.78 -1.34
N LEU A 69 3.75 10.80 -1.30
CA LEU A 69 5.11 10.70 -0.79
C LEU A 69 5.12 10.80 0.74
N PHE A 70 5.97 9.99 1.35
CA PHE A 70 6.24 10.04 2.78
C PHE A 70 7.66 9.54 3.08
N THR A 71 8.18 9.90 4.25
CA THR A 71 9.50 9.48 4.69
C THR A 71 9.38 8.28 5.64
N VAL A 72 10.14 7.23 5.39
CA VAL A 72 10.37 6.14 6.35
C VAL A 72 11.71 6.38 7.03
N MET A 73 11.72 6.32 8.36
CA MET A 73 12.93 6.36 9.18
C MET A 73 13.21 4.96 9.69
N LEU A 74 14.41 4.46 9.41
CA LEU A 74 14.92 3.18 9.90
C LEU A 74 15.91 3.46 11.02
N GLU A 75 15.59 2.98 12.21
CA GLU A 75 16.38 3.15 13.42
C GLU A 75 16.62 1.79 14.07
N GLY A 76 17.84 1.53 14.53
CA GLY A 76 18.16 0.28 15.19
C GLY A 76 19.62 0.16 15.59
N MET A 77 20.03 -1.05 15.93
CA MET A 77 21.40 -1.40 16.30
C MET A 77 21.95 -2.40 15.30
N GLN A 78 23.10 -2.10 14.69
CA GLN A 78 23.81 -3.00 13.79
C GLN A 78 25.26 -3.12 14.25
N ASN A 79 25.73 -4.35 14.50
CA ASN A 79 27.09 -4.63 14.99
C ASN A 79 27.47 -3.79 16.23
N GLY A 80 26.53 -3.64 17.17
CA GLY A 80 26.73 -2.86 18.40
C GLY A 80 26.73 -1.34 18.22
N LYS A 81 26.46 -0.81 17.02
CA LYS A 81 26.38 0.63 16.74
C LYS A 81 24.95 1.03 16.40
N ALA A 82 24.53 2.19 16.91
CA ALA A 82 23.26 2.79 16.50
C ALA A 82 23.33 3.15 15.02
N VAL A 83 22.31 2.76 14.27
CA VAL A 83 22.12 3.12 12.87
C VAL A 83 20.80 3.87 12.72
N GLN A 84 20.84 4.96 11.96
CA GLN A 84 19.66 5.72 11.57
C GLN A 84 19.78 6.07 10.10
N SER A 85 18.72 5.81 9.34
CA SER A 85 18.61 6.22 7.95
C SER A 85 17.19 6.66 7.66
N HIS A 86 17.01 7.44 6.59
CA HIS A 86 15.69 7.86 6.14
C HIS A 86 15.60 7.78 4.62
N GLU A 87 14.41 7.48 4.12
CA GLU A 87 14.14 7.34 2.70
C GLU A 87 12.78 7.94 2.37
N ILE A 88 12.70 8.69 1.27
CA ILE A 88 11.41 9.10 0.69
C ILE A 88 10.85 7.92 -0.11
N ILE A 89 9.67 7.48 0.29
CA ILE A 89 8.93 6.41 -0.37
C ILE A 89 8.06 7.02 -1.47
N SER A 90 8.13 6.40 -2.64
CA SER A 90 7.43 6.78 -3.87
C SER A 90 6.72 5.60 -4.55
N SER A 91 6.75 4.42 -3.92
CA SER A 91 6.08 3.21 -4.39
C SER A 91 4.55 3.30 -4.33
N VAL A 92 3.99 4.25 -3.57
CA VAL A 92 2.54 4.51 -3.53
C VAL A 92 2.17 5.51 -4.62
N ASN A 93 1.32 5.05 -5.55
CA ASN A 93 0.90 5.83 -6.71
C ASN A 93 -0.23 6.80 -6.37
N ASN A 94 -1.23 6.30 -5.64
CA ASN A 94 -2.44 7.01 -5.25
C ASN A 94 -3.16 6.28 -4.11
N GLY A 95 -4.32 6.81 -3.73
CA GLY A 95 -5.24 6.14 -2.83
C GLY A 95 -6.69 6.52 -3.13
N ILE A 96 -7.60 5.62 -2.81
CA ILE A 96 -9.04 5.71 -3.02
C ILE A 96 -9.72 5.67 -1.65
N ASN A 97 -10.66 6.59 -1.45
CA ASN A 97 -11.59 6.57 -0.34
C ASN A 97 -12.90 5.92 -0.83
N PRO A 98 -13.15 4.63 -0.55
CA PRO A 98 -14.33 3.93 -1.07
C PRO A 98 -15.65 4.47 -0.48
N TYR A 99 -15.59 5.26 0.59
CA TYR A 99 -16.75 5.93 1.17
C TYR A 99 -17.15 7.21 0.43
N GLU A 100 -16.26 7.76 -0.41
CA GLU A 100 -16.49 8.95 -1.24
C GLU A 100 -16.60 8.58 -2.72
N ASP A 101 -15.82 7.60 -3.18
CA ASP A 101 -15.78 7.13 -4.56
C ASP A 101 -15.73 5.60 -4.61
N TYR A 102 -16.90 4.99 -4.50
CA TYR A 102 -17.04 3.53 -4.49
C TYR A 102 -16.81 2.91 -5.88
N ASP A 103 -17.15 3.64 -6.95
CA ASP A 103 -16.97 3.16 -8.31
C ASP A 103 -15.49 3.05 -8.68
N ALA A 104 -14.66 4.02 -8.30
CA ALA A 104 -13.21 3.91 -8.48
C ALA A 104 -12.62 2.71 -7.73
N TYR A 105 -13.16 2.39 -6.54
CA TYR A 105 -12.75 1.20 -5.80
C TYR A 105 -13.10 -0.09 -6.56
N LEU A 106 -14.33 -0.21 -7.08
CA LEU A 106 -14.73 -1.38 -7.88
C LEU A 106 -13.92 -1.52 -9.17
N GLN A 107 -13.55 -0.41 -9.81
CA GLN A 107 -12.73 -0.41 -11.02
C GLN A 107 -11.36 -1.07 -10.80
N LEU A 108 -10.79 -1.03 -9.59
CA LEU A 108 -9.54 -1.73 -9.29
C LEU A 108 -9.63 -3.24 -9.52
N ALA A 109 -10.81 -3.84 -9.32
CA ALA A 109 -11.02 -5.28 -9.52
C ALA A 109 -11.00 -5.68 -11.00
N HIS A 110 -11.11 -4.71 -11.91
CA HIS A 110 -11.07 -4.91 -13.36
C HIS A 110 -9.68 -4.67 -13.97
N ASP A 111 -8.68 -4.26 -13.17
CA ASP A 111 -7.33 -4.03 -13.67
C ASP A 111 -6.50 -5.34 -13.69
N ASP A 112 -6.33 -5.89 -14.89
CA ASP A 112 -5.55 -7.12 -15.15
C ASP A 112 -4.06 -6.99 -14.79
N ASN A 113 -3.55 -5.78 -14.51
CA ASN A 113 -2.18 -5.57 -14.07
C ASN A 113 -1.98 -5.84 -12.57
N ILE A 114 -3.05 -5.90 -11.78
CA ILE A 114 -2.97 -6.18 -10.35
C ILE A 114 -2.46 -7.62 -10.12
N ARG A 115 -1.40 -7.73 -9.33
CA ARG A 115 -0.74 -9.01 -8.99
C ARG A 115 -0.88 -9.36 -7.51
N PHE A 116 -0.97 -8.35 -6.64
CA PHE A 116 -0.96 -8.56 -5.20
C PHE A 116 -2.01 -7.71 -4.51
N ILE A 117 -2.58 -8.27 -3.44
CA ILE A 117 -3.45 -7.57 -2.51
C ILE A 117 -2.83 -7.71 -1.12
N PHE A 118 -2.53 -6.58 -0.50
CA PHE A 118 -2.04 -6.50 0.86
C PHE A 118 -3.15 -5.97 1.75
N SER A 119 -3.29 -6.55 2.93
CA SER A 119 -4.19 -6.07 3.96
C SER A 119 -3.55 -6.29 5.31
N ASN A 120 -3.54 -5.27 6.15
CA ASN A 120 -3.24 -5.42 7.57
C ASN A 120 -4.54 -5.22 8.35
N THR A 121 -5.33 -6.28 8.38
CA THR A 121 -6.40 -6.43 9.34
C THR A 121 -5.80 -6.91 10.65
N THR A 122 -6.05 -6.22 11.74
CA THR A 122 -5.76 -6.77 13.07
C THR A 122 -6.57 -8.05 13.27
N GLU A 123 -6.38 -8.71 14.42
CA GLU A 123 -7.07 -9.93 14.81
C GLU A 123 -8.61 -9.82 14.74
N ALA A 124 -9.15 -8.59 14.72
CA ALA A 124 -10.58 -8.32 14.59
C ALA A 124 -11.11 -8.33 13.14
N GLY A 125 -10.26 -8.23 12.11
CA GLY A 125 -10.71 -8.00 10.74
C GLY A 125 -10.92 -9.25 9.89
N ILE A 126 -10.36 -10.40 10.28
CA ILE A 126 -10.67 -11.70 9.68
C ILE A 126 -11.22 -12.60 10.78
N VAL A 127 -12.53 -12.83 10.75
CA VAL A 127 -13.24 -13.64 11.75
C VAL A 127 -13.79 -14.87 11.06
N TYR A 128 -13.41 -16.04 11.55
CA TYR A 128 -14.07 -17.28 11.17
C TYR A 128 -15.50 -17.27 11.72
N ARG A 129 -16.50 -17.40 10.84
CA ARG A 129 -17.88 -17.67 11.24
C ARG A 129 -18.24 -19.09 10.82
N GLU A 130 -18.82 -19.82 11.77
CA GLU A 130 -19.35 -21.16 11.50
C GLU A 130 -20.39 -21.08 10.37
N GLY A 131 -20.15 -21.80 9.28
CA GLY A 131 -20.96 -21.74 8.05
C GLY A 131 -20.26 -21.16 6.81
N ASP A 132 -19.22 -20.33 6.98
CA ASP A 132 -18.52 -19.69 5.84
C ASP A 132 -17.86 -20.70 4.88
N ALA A 133 -17.41 -21.84 5.41
CA ALA A 133 -16.76 -22.90 4.63
C ALA A 133 -17.69 -23.60 3.61
N SER A 134 -19.02 -23.50 3.78
CA SER A 134 -19.97 -24.17 2.90
C SER A 134 -20.15 -23.45 1.55
N ALA A 135 -19.87 -22.14 1.49
CA ALA A 135 -20.04 -21.33 0.28
C ALA A 135 -18.90 -21.46 -0.74
N LEU A 136 -17.72 -21.94 -0.32
CA LEU A 136 -16.53 -22.05 -1.19
C LEU A 136 -16.52 -23.35 -2.02
N LYS A 137 -17.36 -24.34 -1.70
CA LYS A 137 -17.38 -25.62 -2.43
C LYS A 137 -18.06 -25.59 -3.80
N SER A 138 -18.77 -24.51 -4.17
CA SER A 138 -19.52 -24.47 -5.44
C SER A 138 -18.97 -23.54 -6.52
N LYS A 139 -17.88 -22.79 -6.26
CA LYS A 139 -17.42 -21.74 -7.19
C LYS A 139 -15.93 -21.68 -7.51
N PHE A 140 -15.08 -22.57 -6.99
CA PHE A 140 -13.74 -22.70 -7.52
C PHE A 140 -13.72 -23.64 -8.72
N ILE A 141 -13.44 -23.04 -9.88
CA ILE A 141 -13.11 -23.70 -11.13
C ILE A 141 -11.97 -24.68 -10.83
N ASN A 142 -12.20 -25.96 -11.15
CA ASN A 142 -11.14 -26.98 -11.17
C ASN A 142 -10.07 -26.53 -12.16
N PHE A 143 -8.82 -26.42 -11.70
CA PHE A 143 -7.65 -26.48 -12.58
C PHE A 143 -7.33 -27.95 -12.91
#